data_AF-A0A3M4JAC0-F1
#
_entry.id   AF-A0A3M4JAC0-F1
#
_cell.length_a   1.000
_cell.length_b   1.000
_cell.length_c   1.000
_cell.angle_alpha   90.00
_cell.angle_beta   90.00
_cell.angle_gamma   90.00
#
_symmetry.space_group_name_H-M   'P 1'
#
loop_
_entity.id
_entity.type
_entity.pdbx_description
1 polymer ?
#
loop_
_entity_poly.entity_id
_entity_poly.type
_entity_poly.pdbx_seq_one_letter_code
_entity_poly.pdbx_strand_id
1 'polypeptide(L)'
;MTNCCRSARSSERVIETMDTKFSCVGCGGCCTDHHVPLTLGEAAQWAADGGTVIVLTEAFLSNGYGVSEAQLTHASRRSTQVNSGSTRAFVAITFAAYNVGRCRNLDEKNLCRIYERRPLVCRIYPMEINPHIPLRPETKGCPPESWEQGPDLIIGDRLVDTQLMDLIEQSRQADRDEIETKQLICQQLGIRTTALKGNGFVAYLPDMNAFATAIAEVANRAQDMQPNGSHWEFHVAGQQVLDTLQQEGADVTDREPVSYLFIPLQAA
;
A
#
# COMPACT_ATOMS: atom_id res chain seq x y z
N MET A 1 -5.72 54.28 -42.93
CA MET A 1 -5.86 52.88 -42.50
C MET A 1 -4.47 52.41 -42.09
N THR A 2 -4.16 52.45 -40.79
CA THR A 2 -2.82 52.19 -40.27
C THR A 2 -2.93 51.17 -39.15
N ASN A 3 -2.18 50.08 -39.27
CA ASN A 3 -2.26 48.86 -38.49
C ASN A 3 -2.00 49.06 -36.99
N CYS A 4 -2.84 48.41 -36.18
CA CYS A 4 -2.73 48.28 -34.74
C CYS A 4 -1.86 47.04 -34.41
N CYS A 5 -0.62 47.23 -33.98
CA CYS A 5 0.17 46.17 -33.33
C CYS A 5 -0.12 46.21 -31.83
N ARG A 6 -1.02 45.35 -31.34
CA ARG A 6 -1.10 45.00 -29.91
C ARG A 6 -0.20 43.80 -29.66
N SER A 7 0.90 44.06 -28.95
CA SER A 7 1.73 43.05 -28.31
C SER A 7 0.88 42.28 -27.29
N ALA A 8 0.64 40.99 -27.56
CA ALA A 8 0.10 40.06 -26.58
C ALA A 8 1.25 39.60 -25.69
N ARG A 9 1.31 40.10 -24.46
CA ARG A 9 2.11 39.48 -23.40
C ARG A 9 1.38 38.23 -22.94
N SER A 10 1.96 37.07 -23.22
CA SER A 10 1.58 35.79 -22.61
C SER A 10 1.68 35.92 -21.09
N SER A 11 0.57 35.76 -20.38
CA SER A 11 0.58 35.52 -18.94
C SER A 11 1.21 34.15 -18.70
N GLU A 12 2.47 34.16 -18.26
CA GLU A 12 3.05 33.02 -17.54
C GLU A 12 2.20 32.80 -16.30
N ARG A 13 1.55 31.65 -16.24
CA ARG A 13 0.82 31.19 -15.07
C ARG A 13 1.90 30.84 -14.05
N VAL A 14 2.15 31.73 -13.09
CA VAL A 14 2.95 31.42 -11.91
C VAL A 14 2.26 30.24 -11.24
N ILE A 15 2.90 29.08 -11.25
CA ILE A 15 2.52 27.97 -10.38
C ILE A 15 2.87 28.48 -8.98
N GLU A 16 1.86 28.91 -8.21
CA GLU A 16 2.06 29.19 -6.79
C GLU A 16 2.48 27.87 -6.13
N THR A 17 3.78 27.75 -5.89
CA THR A 17 4.35 26.76 -4.97
C THR A 17 3.76 27.02 -3.59
N MET A 18 2.94 26.09 -3.08
CA MET A 18 2.35 26.22 -1.75
C MET A 18 3.21 25.50 -0.72
N ASP A 19 3.73 26.26 0.24
CA ASP A 19 4.38 25.69 1.40
C ASP A 19 3.33 24.96 2.26
N THR A 20 3.66 23.76 2.73
CA THR A 20 2.76 22.92 3.53
C THR A 20 3.37 22.71 4.90
N LYS A 21 2.59 22.94 5.95
CA LYS A 21 2.91 22.56 7.33
C LYS A 21 2.08 21.36 7.76
N PHE A 22 2.56 20.64 8.76
CA PHE A 22 1.74 19.61 9.38
C PHE A 22 2.08 19.34 10.84
N SER A 23 1.06 19.11 11.65
CA SER A 23 1.16 18.53 12.99
C SER A 23 -0.07 17.71 13.35
N CYS A 24 0.13 16.51 13.91
CA CYS A 24 -0.98 15.71 14.43
C CYS A 24 -1.59 16.37 15.68
N VAL A 25 -2.88 16.71 15.62
CA VAL A 25 -3.62 17.32 16.74
C VAL A 25 -4.40 16.34 17.62
N GLY A 26 -4.23 15.02 17.40
CA GLY A 26 -5.00 14.01 18.14
C GLY A 26 -6.47 13.96 17.74
N CYS A 27 -6.82 14.26 16.48
CA CYS A 27 -8.20 14.21 16.00
C CYS A 27 -8.77 12.79 15.83
N GLY A 28 -7.89 11.77 15.74
CA GLY A 28 -8.28 10.37 15.51
C GLY A 28 -8.64 10.02 14.06
N GLY A 29 -8.67 10.99 13.14
CA GLY A 29 -9.11 10.79 11.74
C GLY A 29 -8.30 9.72 11.00
N CYS A 30 -6.98 9.88 10.91
CA CYS A 30 -6.11 8.89 10.25
C CYS A 30 -5.93 7.57 11.04
N CYS A 31 -6.47 7.49 12.26
CA CYS A 31 -6.37 6.35 13.16
C CYS A 31 -7.68 5.58 13.30
N THR A 32 -8.70 5.89 12.51
CA THR A 32 -10.03 5.28 12.59
C THR A 32 -10.44 4.76 11.21
N ASP A 33 -10.90 3.51 11.14
CA ASP A 33 -11.31 2.85 9.89
C ASP A 33 -10.23 2.84 8.80
N HIS A 34 -8.96 2.77 9.20
CA HIS A 34 -7.81 2.75 8.30
C HIS A 34 -6.95 1.52 8.58
N HIS A 35 -6.77 0.69 7.56
CA HIS A 35 -5.72 -0.32 7.59
C HIS A 35 -4.36 0.36 7.57
N VAL A 36 -3.47 -0.08 8.47
CA VAL A 36 -2.13 0.51 8.62
C VAL A 36 -1.13 -0.50 8.07
N PRO A 37 -0.54 -0.29 6.87
CA PRO A 37 0.52 -1.14 6.36
C PRO A 37 1.65 -1.32 7.38
N LEU A 38 2.11 -2.55 7.53
CA LEU A 38 3.12 -2.97 8.49
C LEU A 38 4.31 -3.57 7.74
N THR A 39 5.52 -3.28 8.22
CA THR A 39 6.67 -4.14 7.94
C THR A 39 6.44 -5.52 8.53
N LEU A 40 7.25 -6.51 8.15
CA LEU A 40 7.13 -7.87 8.67
C LEU A 40 7.33 -7.89 10.20
N GLY A 41 8.34 -7.16 10.69
CA GLY A 41 8.58 -7.02 12.13
C GLY A 41 7.42 -6.32 12.86
N GLU A 42 6.85 -5.28 12.26
CA GLU A 42 5.68 -4.59 12.82
C GLU A 42 4.44 -5.49 12.83
N ALA A 43 4.22 -6.31 11.80
CA ALA A 43 3.13 -7.28 11.74
C ALA A 43 3.25 -8.36 12.82
N ALA A 44 4.47 -8.88 13.04
CA ALA A 44 4.75 -9.83 14.10
C ALA A 44 4.48 -9.23 15.48
N GLN A 45 4.98 -8.02 15.75
CA GLN A 45 4.74 -7.33 17.01
C GLN A 45 3.26 -6.99 17.20
N TRP A 46 2.57 -6.55 16.15
CA TRP A 46 1.15 -6.21 16.21
C TRP A 46 0.30 -7.42 16.60
N ALA A 47 0.59 -8.59 16.00
CA ALA A 47 -0.05 -9.85 16.35
C ALA A 47 0.28 -10.28 17.79
N ALA A 48 1.54 -10.18 18.21
CA ALA A 48 1.97 -10.50 19.58
C ALA A 48 1.28 -9.62 20.63
N ASP A 49 0.98 -8.37 20.30
CA ASP A 49 0.25 -7.45 21.17
C ASP A 49 -1.27 -7.75 21.22
N GLY A 50 -1.76 -8.79 20.53
CA GLY A 50 -3.17 -9.16 20.41
C GLY A 50 -3.95 -8.33 19.39
N GLY A 51 -3.26 -7.71 18.42
CA GLY A 51 -3.88 -7.05 17.28
C GLY A 51 -4.15 -8.03 16.13
N THR A 52 -5.12 -7.70 15.29
CA THR A 52 -5.43 -8.48 14.08
C THR A 52 -4.69 -7.91 12.88
N VAL A 53 -4.17 -8.81 12.02
CA VAL A 53 -3.52 -8.46 10.75
C VAL A 53 -4.39 -8.92 9.58
N ILE A 54 -4.63 -8.02 8.62
CA ILE A 54 -5.23 -8.31 7.33
C ILE A 54 -4.13 -8.39 6.27
N VAL A 55 -4.27 -9.34 5.34
CA VAL A 55 -3.35 -9.50 4.21
C VAL A 55 -4.05 -9.03 2.94
N LEU A 56 -3.49 -8.02 2.28
CA LEU A 56 -3.99 -7.48 1.03
C LEU A 56 -3.06 -7.87 -0.12
N THR A 57 -3.63 -8.35 -1.21
CA THR A 57 -2.87 -8.78 -2.40
C THR A 57 -3.43 -8.14 -3.68
N GLU A 58 -2.53 -7.59 -4.47
CA GLU A 58 -2.76 -7.14 -5.85
C GLU A 58 -1.57 -7.56 -6.72
N ALA A 59 -1.79 -7.74 -8.02
CA ALA A 59 -0.76 -8.16 -8.95
C ALA A 59 -0.93 -7.53 -10.33
N PHE A 60 0.13 -7.56 -11.12
CA PHE A 60 0.10 -7.23 -12.54
C PHE A 60 0.90 -8.28 -13.33
N LEU A 61 0.58 -8.46 -14.61
CA LEU A 61 1.27 -9.46 -15.43
C LEU A 61 2.69 -9.01 -15.77
N SER A 62 3.59 -9.96 -16.05
CA SER A 62 4.98 -9.66 -16.39
C SER A 62 5.16 -8.85 -17.68
N ASN A 63 4.14 -8.83 -18.55
CA ASN A 63 4.08 -7.98 -19.74
C ASN A 63 3.68 -6.51 -19.43
N GLY A 64 3.39 -6.18 -18.16
CA GLY A 64 2.98 -4.85 -17.70
C GLY A 64 1.47 -4.63 -17.61
N TYR A 65 0.63 -5.60 -18.02
CA TYR A 65 -0.82 -5.46 -17.91
C TYR A 65 -1.26 -5.34 -16.44
N GLY A 66 -2.01 -4.27 -16.11
CA GLY A 66 -2.45 -3.94 -14.74
C GLY A 66 -1.63 -2.83 -14.07
N VAL A 67 -0.57 -2.31 -14.70
CA VAL A 67 0.21 -1.18 -14.15
C VAL A 67 0.58 -0.19 -15.25
N SER A 68 0.62 1.11 -14.92
CA SER A 68 1.09 2.12 -15.86
C SER A 68 2.61 2.08 -15.98
N GLU A 69 3.13 2.46 -17.15
CA GLU A 69 4.58 2.51 -17.42
C GLU A 69 5.33 3.35 -16.37
N ALA A 70 4.77 4.51 -15.99
CA ALA A 70 5.35 5.39 -14.98
C ALA A 70 5.51 4.71 -13.60
N GLN A 71 4.60 3.79 -13.24
CA GLN A 71 4.62 3.11 -11.94
C GLN A 71 5.33 1.74 -11.97
N LEU A 72 5.59 1.18 -13.16
CA LEU A 72 6.10 -0.17 -13.34
C LEU A 72 7.37 -0.43 -12.51
N THR A 73 8.35 0.47 -12.55
CA THR A 73 9.60 0.29 -11.78
C THR A 73 9.35 0.25 -10.27
N HIS A 74 8.51 1.16 -9.75
CA HIS A 74 8.20 1.18 -8.33
C HIS A 74 7.40 -0.06 -7.91
N ALA A 75 6.38 -0.43 -8.70
CA ALA A 75 5.52 -1.58 -8.46
C ALA A 75 6.29 -2.90 -8.48
N SER A 76 7.15 -3.13 -9.47
CA SER A 76 7.97 -4.34 -9.57
C SER A 76 8.93 -4.50 -8.39
N ARG A 77 9.53 -3.41 -7.89
CA ARG A 77 10.49 -3.48 -6.77
C ARG A 77 9.86 -3.93 -5.45
N ARG A 78 8.56 -3.67 -5.24
CA ARG A 78 7.82 -4.08 -4.04
C ARG A 78 6.99 -5.35 -4.24
N SER A 79 7.24 -6.07 -5.34
CA SER A 79 6.48 -7.26 -5.74
C SER A 79 7.44 -8.42 -5.95
N THR A 80 6.93 -9.65 -5.81
CA THR A 80 7.69 -10.86 -6.16
C THR A 80 7.06 -11.55 -7.37
N GLN A 81 7.90 -12.18 -8.20
CA GLN A 81 7.44 -12.88 -9.39
C GLN A 81 6.85 -14.25 -9.02
N VAL A 82 5.65 -14.54 -9.54
CA VAL A 82 4.92 -15.78 -9.28
C VAL A 82 4.38 -16.36 -10.58
N ASN A 83 4.08 -17.66 -10.58
CA ASN A 83 3.43 -18.33 -11.71
C ASN A 83 1.91 -18.15 -11.63
N SER A 84 1.26 -17.96 -12.78
CA SER A 84 -0.19 -18.00 -12.93
C SER A 84 -0.53 -18.61 -14.29
N GLY A 85 -1.18 -19.78 -14.30
CA GLY A 85 -1.41 -20.53 -15.53
C GLY A 85 -0.13 -20.81 -16.31
N SER A 86 -0.10 -20.37 -17.57
CA SER A 86 1.06 -20.45 -18.47
C SER A 86 1.91 -19.17 -18.52
N THR A 87 1.59 -18.17 -17.69
CA THR A 87 2.29 -16.88 -17.62
C THR A 87 2.87 -16.58 -16.24
N ARG A 88 3.47 -15.40 -16.08
CA ARG A 88 3.99 -14.89 -14.81
C ARG A 88 3.34 -13.57 -14.44
N ALA A 89 3.23 -13.36 -13.13
CA ALA A 89 2.75 -12.11 -12.55
C ALA A 89 3.73 -11.60 -11.49
N PHE A 90 3.65 -10.32 -11.19
CA PHE A 90 4.29 -9.70 -10.03
C PHE A 90 3.22 -9.43 -8.99
N VAL A 91 3.29 -10.10 -7.83
CA VAL A 91 2.34 -9.93 -6.73
C VAL A 91 2.93 -9.04 -5.65
N ALA A 92 2.17 -8.02 -5.26
CA ALA A 92 2.43 -7.19 -4.10
C ALA A 92 1.59 -7.70 -2.93
N ILE A 93 2.22 -7.89 -1.77
CA ILE A 93 1.58 -8.41 -0.56
C ILE A 93 1.75 -7.37 0.54
N THR A 94 0.64 -6.90 1.08
CA THR A 94 0.62 -5.93 2.19
C THR A 94 0.04 -6.59 3.42
N PHE A 95 0.84 -6.72 4.47
CA PHE A 95 0.32 -6.97 5.82
C PHE A 95 -0.07 -5.64 6.41
N ALA A 96 -1.28 -5.53 6.94
CA ALA A 96 -1.76 -4.30 7.55
C ALA A 96 -2.46 -4.60 8.88
N ALA A 97 -2.36 -3.68 9.82
CA ALA A 97 -3.21 -3.72 11.00
C ALA A 97 -4.68 -3.62 10.55
N TYR A 98 -5.49 -4.59 10.96
CA TYR A 98 -6.92 -4.59 10.71
C TYR A 98 -7.63 -3.71 11.76
N ASN A 99 -7.86 -2.44 11.41
CA ASN A 99 -8.56 -1.48 12.27
C ASN A 99 -9.92 -1.14 11.66
N VAL A 100 -10.94 -1.88 12.08
CA VAL A 100 -12.34 -1.45 11.92
C VAL A 100 -12.72 -0.64 13.16
N GLY A 101 -13.11 0.61 12.95
CA GLY A 101 -13.30 1.61 14.00
C GLY A 101 -11.98 2.19 14.49
N ARG A 102 -11.99 2.67 15.75
CA ARG A 102 -10.87 3.38 16.37
C ARG A 102 -9.69 2.43 16.60
N CYS A 103 -8.48 2.86 16.21
CA CYS A 103 -7.25 2.12 16.47
C CYS A 103 -7.10 1.79 17.97
N ARG A 104 -6.82 0.52 18.27
CA ARG A 104 -6.70 -0.01 19.64
C ARG A 104 -5.66 0.71 20.50
N ASN A 105 -4.69 1.36 19.87
CA ASN A 105 -3.61 2.05 20.55
C ASN A 105 -3.95 3.49 20.93
N LEU A 106 -5.09 4.03 20.53
CA LEU A 106 -5.55 5.34 21.00
C LEU A 106 -5.94 5.29 22.47
N ASP A 107 -5.70 6.39 23.19
CA ASP A 107 -6.27 6.65 24.50
C ASP A 107 -7.67 7.31 24.38
N GLU A 108 -8.23 7.73 25.51
CA GLU A 108 -9.52 8.40 25.58
C GLU A 108 -9.53 9.77 24.90
N LYS A 109 -8.36 10.39 24.73
CA LYS A 109 -8.16 11.69 24.06
C LYS A 109 -7.69 11.55 22.62
N ASN A 110 -7.77 10.35 22.03
CA ASN A 110 -7.29 10.05 20.68
C ASN A 110 -5.78 10.28 20.47
N LEU A 111 -4.99 10.27 21.55
CA LEU A 111 -3.54 10.24 21.46
C LEU A 111 -3.07 8.78 21.42
N CYS A 112 -2.13 8.47 20.54
CA CYS A 112 -1.66 7.10 20.42
C CYS A 112 -0.68 6.76 21.55
N ARG A 113 -0.91 5.65 22.24
CA ARG A 113 -0.14 5.22 23.43
C ARG A 113 1.20 4.58 23.11
N ILE A 114 1.55 4.43 21.83
CA ILE A 114 2.72 3.70 21.36
C ILE A 114 3.65 4.55 20.50
N TYR A 115 3.78 5.87 20.77
CA TYR A 115 4.57 6.82 19.96
C TYR A 115 5.93 6.28 19.50
N GLU A 116 6.70 5.69 20.41
CA GLU A 116 8.05 5.18 20.15
C GLU A 116 8.09 3.98 19.18
N ARG A 117 7.00 3.20 19.14
CA ARG A 117 6.88 1.96 18.36
C ARG A 117 5.74 1.99 17.35
N ARG A 118 5.30 3.19 16.94
CA ARG A 118 4.30 3.37 15.88
C ARG A 118 4.75 2.66 14.61
N PRO A 119 3.85 2.06 13.81
CA PRO A 119 4.23 1.59 12.49
C PRO A 119 4.86 2.71 11.65
N LEU A 120 5.80 2.37 10.75
CA LEU A 120 6.50 3.34 9.91
C LEU A 120 5.51 4.26 9.17
N VAL A 121 4.46 3.71 8.57
CA VAL A 121 3.44 4.49 7.86
C VAL A 121 2.73 5.51 8.76
N CYS A 122 2.54 5.21 10.05
CA CYS A 122 1.98 6.16 11.01
C CYS A 122 2.95 7.28 11.39
N ARG A 123 4.27 7.05 11.28
CA ARG A 123 5.31 8.08 11.46
C ARG A 123 5.53 8.90 10.19
N ILE A 124 5.25 8.30 9.03
CA ILE A 124 5.37 8.94 7.71
C ILE A 124 4.19 9.88 7.42
N TYR A 125 3.02 9.60 8.01
CA TYR A 125 1.82 10.40 7.82
C TYR A 125 2.09 11.89 8.13
N PRO A 126 1.73 12.82 7.21
CA PRO A 126 0.73 12.66 6.17
C PRO A 126 1.30 12.28 4.79
N MET A 127 2.62 12.16 4.65
CA MET A 127 3.28 11.91 3.36
C MET A 127 2.91 10.56 2.75
N GLU A 128 3.13 10.46 1.44
CA GLU A 128 2.90 9.24 0.68
C GLU A 128 4.19 8.41 0.54
N ILE A 129 4.06 7.10 0.74
CA ILE A 129 5.17 6.17 0.50
C ILE A 129 5.38 5.98 -1.00
N ASN A 130 4.32 5.96 -1.81
CA ASN A 130 4.44 5.82 -3.26
C ASN A 130 4.95 7.14 -3.87
N PRO A 131 6.12 7.16 -4.54
CA PRO A 131 6.71 8.39 -5.09
C PRO A 131 5.88 9.03 -6.22
N HIS A 132 4.91 8.32 -6.78
CA HIS A 132 4.04 8.82 -7.85
C HIS A 132 2.74 9.42 -7.32
N ILE A 133 2.50 9.40 -6.01
CA ILE A 133 1.32 10.00 -5.38
C ILE A 133 1.77 11.25 -4.63
N PRO A 134 1.37 12.46 -5.07
CA PRO A 134 1.69 13.67 -4.33
C PRO A 134 0.86 13.75 -3.04
N LEU A 135 1.42 14.42 -2.02
CA LEU A 135 0.64 14.80 -0.85
C LEU A 135 -0.49 15.75 -1.28
N ARG A 136 -1.71 15.44 -0.85
CA ARG A 136 -2.91 16.24 -1.06
C ARG A 136 -3.64 16.41 0.26
N PRO A 137 -3.52 17.55 0.97
CA PRO A 137 -4.17 17.76 2.26
C PRO A 137 -5.68 17.47 2.24
N GLU A 138 -6.36 17.78 1.13
CA GLU A 138 -7.80 17.60 0.96
C GLU A 138 -8.26 16.14 0.93
N THR A 139 -7.37 15.18 0.68
CA THR A 139 -7.70 13.74 0.69
C THR A 139 -7.38 13.08 2.03
N LYS A 140 -6.85 13.84 2.99
CA LYS A 140 -6.45 13.36 4.31
C LYS A 140 -7.56 13.61 5.32
N GLY A 141 -7.79 12.65 6.22
CA GLY A 141 -8.80 12.76 7.27
C GLY A 141 -8.45 13.69 8.44
N CYS A 142 -7.49 14.61 8.29
CA CYS A 142 -7.08 15.53 9.37
C CYS A 142 -7.77 16.89 9.21
N PRO A 143 -8.17 17.54 10.33
CA PRO A 143 -8.86 18.81 10.28
C PRO A 143 -7.89 19.97 9.95
N PRO A 144 -8.40 21.15 9.54
CA PRO A 144 -7.57 22.29 9.08
C PRO A 144 -6.46 22.68 10.04
N GLU A 145 -6.70 22.62 11.35
CA GLU A 145 -5.71 22.98 12.38
C GLU A 145 -4.44 22.13 12.28
N SER A 146 -4.53 20.90 11.74
CA SER A 146 -3.35 20.05 11.53
C SER A 146 -2.42 20.58 10.44
N TRP A 147 -2.91 21.42 9.54
CA TRP A 147 -2.19 21.95 8.37
C TRP A 147 -1.68 23.38 8.57
N GLU A 148 -2.18 24.07 9.60
CA GLU A 148 -1.84 25.46 9.92
C GLU A 148 -0.68 25.57 10.93
N GLN A 149 -0.35 24.46 11.60
CA GLN A 149 0.65 24.43 12.66
C GLN A 149 1.70 23.33 12.44
N GLY A 150 2.79 23.39 13.21
CA GLY A 150 3.89 22.44 13.12
C GLY A 150 5.05 22.93 12.24
N PRO A 151 6.07 22.08 12.05
CA PRO A 151 7.18 22.39 11.17
C PRO A 151 6.74 22.46 9.71
N ASP A 152 7.55 23.15 8.88
CA ASP A 152 7.40 23.11 7.44
C ASP A 152 7.69 21.69 6.94
N LEU A 153 6.74 21.13 6.23
CA LEU A 153 6.82 19.81 5.63
C LEU A 153 7.29 19.91 4.18
N ILE A 154 6.68 20.80 3.40
CA ILE A 154 7.02 21.06 2.00
C ILE A 154 7.28 22.55 1.84
N ILE A 155 8.40 22.90 1.21
CA ILE A 155 8.72 24.27 0.78
C ILE A 155 9.07 24.24 -0.69
N GLY A 156 8.39 25.05 -1.52
CA GLY A 156 8.69 25.09 -2.96
C GLY A 156 8.56 23.72 -3.66
N ASP A 157 7.51 22.96 -3.35
CA ASP A 157 7.24 21.58 -3.82
C ASP A 157 8.30 20.53 -3.41
N ARG A 158 9.15 20.83 -2.43
CA ARG A 158 10.14 19.89 -1.91
C ARG A 158 9.87 19.55 -0.45
N LEU A 159 9.85 18.26 -0.14
CA LEU A 159 9.90 17.78 1.24
C LEU A 159 11.21 18.24 1.89
N VAL A 160 11.10 19.00 2.99
CA VAL A 160 12.26 19.57 3.70
C VAL A 160 12.61 18.84 5.00
N ASP A 161 11.69 18.02 5.51
CA ASP A 161 11.94 17.18 6.70
C ASP A 161 12.79 15.96 6.33
N THR A 162 14.09 16.02 6.66
CA THR A 162 15.04 14.95 6.35
C THR A 162 14.78 13.66 7.13
N GLN A 163 14.31 13.77 8.38
CA GLN A 163 13.99 12.59 9.18
C GLN A 163 12.81 11.83 8.55
N LEU A 164 11.83 12.57 8.03
CA LEU A 164 10.71 11.98 7.32
C LEU A 164 11.13 11.36 5.99
N MET A 165 12.05 11.98 5.25
CA MET A 165 12.63 11.38 4.04
C MET A 165 13.29 10.03 4.34
N ASP A 166 14.03 9.93 5.45
CA ASP A 166 14.67 8.68 5.88
C ASP A 166 13.62 7.61 6.23
N LEU A 167 12.54 7.97 6.92
CA LEU A 167 11.45 7.04 7.24
C LEU A 167 10.75 6.53 5.97
N ILE A 168 10.51 7.40 4.98
CA ILE A 168 9.90 7.02 3.69
C ILE A 168 10.80 5.99 2.98
N GLU A 169 12.11 6.22 2.91
CA GLU A 169 13.00 5.25 2.27
C GLU A 169 13.12 3.96 3.08
N GLN A 170 13.17 4.03 4.42
CA GLN A 170 13.11 2.84 5.27
C GLN A 170 11.86 1.98 5.00
N SER A 171 10.69 2.61 4.87
CA SER A 171 9.46 1.89 4.53
C SER A 171 9.51 1.26 3.14
N ARG A 172 10.04 1.98 2.14
CA ARG A 172 10.20 1.44 0.78
C ARG A 172 11.22 0.31 0.72
N GLN A 173 12.27 0.40 1.53
CA GLN A 173 13.31 -0.62 1.59
C GLN A 173 12.79 -1.88 2.29
N ALA A 174 12.02 -1.74 3.37
CA ALA A 174 11.32 -2.87 4.01
C ALA A 174 10.39 -3.60 3.02
N ASP A 175 9.61 -2.87 2.20
CA ASP A 175 8.80 -3.49 1.16
C ASP A 175 9.62 -4.33 0.16
N ARG A 176 10.85 -3.91 -0.18
CA ARG A 176 11.73 -4.64 -1.10
C ARG A 176 12.35 -5.87 -0.44
N ASP A 177 12.85 -5.70 0.78
CA ASP A 177 13.58 -6.75 1.49
C ASP A 177 12.66 -7.87 1.98
N GLU A 178 11.39 -7.55 2.25
CA GLU A 178 10.46 -8.49 2.89
C GLU A 178 9.51 -9.20 1.92
N ILE A 179 9.42 -8.78 0.65
CA ILE A 179 8.33 -9.25 -0.24
C ILE A 179 8.35 -10.77 -0.49
N GLU A 180 9.54 -11.35 -0.67
CA GLU A 180 9.68 -12.80 -0.83
C GLU A 180 9.31 -13.54 0.46
N THR A 181 9.69 -12.99 1.61
CA THR A 181 9.34 -13.55 2.93
C THR A 181 7.82 -13.50 3.16
N LYS A 182 7.17 -12.37 2.80
CA LYS A 182 5.71 -12.23 2.84
C LYS A 182 5.02 -13.24 1.93
N GLN A 183 5.58 -13.53 0.75
CA GLN A 183 5.06 -14.56 -0.15
C GLN A 183 5.17 -15.96 0.47
N LEU A 184 6.29 -16.31 1.09
CA LEU A 184 6.45 -17.62 1.76
C LEU A 184 5.43 -17.79 2.89
N ILE A 185 5.19 -16.74 3.67
CA ILE A 185 4.14 -16.73 4.71
C ILE A 185 2.76 -16.92 4.08
N CYS A 186 2.43 -16.18 3.02
CA CYS A 186 1.18 -16.36 2.28
C CYS A 186 1.01 -17.80 1.78
N GLN A 187 2.07 -18.42 1.26
CA GLN A 187 2.03 -19.81 0.80
C GLN A 187 1.72 -20.79 1.94
N GLN A 188 2.33 -20.63 3.12
CA GLN A 188 2.02 -21.45 4.30
C GLN A 188 0.58 -21.26 4.77
N LEU A 189 0.03 -20.05 4.64
CA LEU A 189 -1.35 -19.73 4.99
C LEU A 189 -2.37 -20.14 3.91
N GLY A 190 -1.93 -20.69 2.78
CA GLY A 190 -2.79 -21.05 1.65
C GLY A 190 -3.33 -19.84 0.87
N ILE A 191 -2.71 -18.67 1.03
CA ILE A 191 -3.02 -17.45 0.29
C ILE A 191 -2.39 -17.54 -1.10
N ARG A 192 -3.23 -17.54 -2.14
CA ARG A 192 -2.81 -17.72 -3.54
C ARG A 192 -3.71 -17.02 -4.56
N THR A 193 -4.67 -16.22 -4.11
CA THR A 193 -5.54 -15.45 -4.99
C THR A 193 -5.19 -13.98 -4.84
N THR A 194 -5.13 -13.27 -5.95
CA THR A 194 -4.78 -11.85 -5.99
C THR A 194 -5.78 -11.08 -6.85
N ALA A 195 -5.97 -9.80 -6.59
CA ALA A 195 -6.63 -8.93 -7.54
C ALA A 195 -5.66 -8.49 -8.64
N LEU A 196 -6.19 -8.06 -9.79
CA LEU A 196 -5.42 -7.26 -10.73
C LEU A 196 -5.29 -5.83 -10.20
N LYS A 197 -4.07 -5.29 -10.19
CA LYS A 197 -3.78 -3.92 -9.80
C LYS A 197 -4.60 -2.93 -10.62
N GLY A 198 -5.24 -1.98 -9.95
CA GLY A 198 -6.17 -1.02 -10.57
C GLY A 198 -7.58 -1.56 -10.87
N ASN A 199 -7.81 -2.87 -10.74
CA ASN A 199 -9.14 -3.48 -10.84
C ASN A 199 -9.77 -3.73 -9.47
N GLY A 200 -8.97 -4.10 -8.47
CA GLY A 200 -9.46 -4.39 -7.12
C GLY A 200 -8.35 -4.70 -6.12
N PHE A 201 -8.76 -5.15 -4.93
CA PHE A 201 -7.91 -5.78 -3.93
C PHE A 201 -8.52 -7.11 -3.50
N VAL A 202 -7.67 -8.10 -3.23
CA VAL A 202 -8.06 -9.29 -2.48
C VAL A 202 -7.60 -9.13 -1.04
N ALA A 203 -8.49 -9.41 -0.09
CA ALA A 203 -8.25 -9.24 1.33
C ALA A 203 -8.50 -10.55 2.10
N TYR A 204 -7.49 -11.03 2.81
CA TYR A 204 -7.56 -12.20 3.68
C TYR A 204 -7.49 -11.78 5.15
N LEU A 205 -8.31 -12.42 5.99
CA LEU A 205 -8.23 -12.30 7.44
C LEU A 205 -7.77 -13.67 8.01
N PRO A 206 -6.46 -13.95 8.07
CA PRO A 206 -5.97 -15.24 8.52
C PRO A 206 -6.25 -15.48 10.00
N ASP A 207 -6.23 -16.75 10.43
CA ASP A 207 -6.17 -17.08 11.85
C ASP A 207 -4.85 -16.55 12.44
N MET A 208 -4.91 -15.84 13.58
CA MET A 208 -3.76 -15.15 14.14
C MET A 208 -2.72 -16.10 14.75
N ASN A 209 -3.13 -17.30 15.19
CA ASN A 209 -2.16 -18.30 15.64
C ASN A 209 -1.43 -18.92 14.45
N ALA A 210 -2.16 -19.22 13.36
CA ALA A 210 -1.56 -19.68 12.11
C ALA A 210 -0.62 -18.63 11.52
N PHE A 211 -1.01 -17.35 11.52
CA PHE A 211 -0.19 -16.23 11.05
C PHE A 211 1.10 -16.09 11.86
N ALA A 212 1.02 -16.09 13.20
CA ALA A 212 2.18 -16.02 14.07
C ALA A 212 3.11 -17.24 13.90
N THR A 213 2.54 -18.43 13.76
CA THR A 213 3.29 -19.67 13.50
C THR A 213 4.04 -19.59 12.17
N ALA A 214 3.36 -19.13 11.11
CA ALA A 214 3.98 -18.99 9.78
C ALA A 214 5.15 -18.01 9.78
N ILE A 215 5.01 -16.86 10.46
CA ILE A 215 6.12 -15.90 10.62
C ILE A 215 7.32 -16.57 11.33
N ALA A 216 7.07 -17.28 12.44
CA ALA A 216 8.12 -17.92 13.21
C ALA A 216 8.82 -19.04 12.41
N GLU A 217 8.09 -19.84 11.65
CA GLU A 217 8.65 -20.92 10.83
C GLU A 217 9.51 -20.38 9.68
N VAL A 218 9.00 -19.37 8.95
CA VAL A 218 9.74 -18.77 7.84
C VAL A 218 11.01 -18.07 8.35
N ALA A 219 10.95 -17.38 9.50
CA ALA A 219 12.13 -16.77 10.12
C ALA A 219 13.23 -17.81 10.45
N ASN A 220 12.83 -19.02 10.87
CA ASN A 220 13.77 -20.10 11.20
C ASN A 220 14.30 -20.86 9.97
N ARG A 221 13.63 -20.80 8.82
CA ARG A 221 13.90 -21.63 7.63
C ARG A 221 14.17 -20.84 6.35
N ALA A 222 14.32 -19.52 6.44
CA ALA A 222 14.44 -18.62 5.29
C ALA A 222 15.58 -19.00 4.32
N GLN A 223 16.63 -19.66 4.78
CA GLN A 223 17.76 -20.09 3.95
C GLN A 223 17.47 -21.35 3.11
N ASP A 224 16.50 -22.17 3.52
CA ASP A 224 16.18 -23.46 2.89
C ASP A 224 14.89 -23.42 2.06
N MET A 225 14.05 -22.39 2.26
CA MET A 225 12.76 -22.25 1.60
C MET A 225 12.89 -21.36 0.36
N GLN A 226 12.94 -21.99 -0.81
CA GLN A 226 12.72 -21.27 -2.07
C GLN A 226 11.22 -21.08 -2.30
N PRO A 227 10.77 -19.91 -2.78
CA PRO A 227 9.40 -19.69 -3.23
C PRO A 227 9.16 -20.43 -4.55
N ASN A 228 9.31 -21.75 -4.55
CA ASN A 228 9.16 -22.59 -5.72
C ASN A 228 7.68 -22.90 -5.93
N GLY A 229 7.12 -22.33 -6.99
CA GLY A 229 5.92 -22.86 -7.62
C GLY A 229 4.60 -22.60 -6.91
N SER A 230 4.48 -21.53 -6.10
CA SER A 230 3.15 -21.09 -5.69
C SER A 230 2.39 -20.65 -6.95
N HIS A 231 1.36 -21.41 -7.32
CA HIS A 231 0.45 -21.07 -8.40
C HIS A 231 -0.56 -20.04 -7.88
N TRP A 232 -0.55 -18.85 -8.47
CA TRP A 232 -1.48 -17.77 -8.16
C TRP A 232 -2.58 -17.68 -9.21
N GLU A 233 -3.77 -17.32 -8.75
CA GLU A 233 -4.91 -17.02 -9.61
C GLU A 233 -5.40 -15.59 -9.39
N PHE A 234 -5.97 -14.98 -10.43
CA PHE A 234 -6.57 -13.66 -10.38
C PHE A 234 -8.06 -13.74 -10.06
N HIS A 235 -8.55 -12.91 -9.15
CA HIS A 235 -9.97 -12.59 -9.04
C HIS A 235 -10.16 -11.14 -9.51
N VAL A 236 -11.04 -10.92 -10.49
CA VAL A 236 -11.23 -9.62 -11.15
C VAL A 236 -12.71 -9.31 -11.38
N ALA A 237 -13.01 -8.01 -11.49
CA ALA A 237 -14.29 -7.52 -11.99
C ALA A 237 -14.19 -7.14 -13.47
N GLY A 238 -15.25 -7.44 -14.23
CA GLY A 238 -15.40 -7.02 -15.62
C GLY A 238 -14.90 -8.05 -16.64
N GLN A 239 -15.76 -8.39 -17.60
CA GLN A 239 -15.50 -9.43 -18.61
C GLN A 239 -14.26 -9.13 -19.46
N GLN A 240 -14.05 -7.87 -19.86
CA GLN A 240 -12.89 -7.48 -20.66
C GLN A 240 -11.56 -7.78 -19.96
N VAL A 241 -11.50 -7.57 -18.64
CA VAL A 241 -10.30 -7.84 -17.84
C VAL A 241 -10.06 -9.35 -17.74
N LEU A 242 -11.13 -10.11 -17.49
CA LEU A 242 -11.07 -11.57 -17.44
C LEU A 242 -10.59 -12.15 -18.78
N ASP A 243 -11.17 -11.73 -19.89
CA ASP A 243 -10.79 -12.19 -21.24
C ASP A 243 -9.32 -11.88 -21.53
N THR A 244 -8.85 -10.68 -21.16
CA THR A 244 -7.46 -10.27 -21.36
C THR A 244 -6.51 -11.15 -20.55
N LEU A 245 -6.81 -11.39 -19.26
CA LEU A 245 -5.98 -12.24 -18.41
C LEU A 245 -5.89 -13.68 -18.95
N GLN A 246 -7.00 -14.24 -19.40
CA GLN A 246 -7.04 -15.59 -19.98
C GLN A 246 -6.27 -15.67 -21.30
N GLN A 247 -6.37 -14.66 -22.16
CA GLN A 247 -5.61 -14.58 -23.41
C GLN A 247 -4.10 -14.52 -23.16
N GLU A 248 -3.68 -13.81 -22.12
CA GLU A 248 -2.28 -13.75 -21.68
C GLU A 248 -1.84 -15.00 -20.89
N GLY A 249 -2.72 -15.98 -20.71
CA GLY A 249 -2.42 -17.27 -20.10
C GLY A 249 -2.44 -17.29 -18.57
N ALA A 250 -3.01 -16.27 -17.92
CA ALA A 250 -3.15 -16.25 -16.47
C ALA A 250 -4.32 -17.13 -16.00
N ASP A 251 -4.16 -17.74 -14.82
CA ASP A 251 -5.27 -18.41 -14.14
C ASP A 251 -6.19 -17.35 -13.54
N VAL A 252 -7.49 -17.49 -13.77
CA VAL A 252 -8.52 -16.59 -13.25
C VAL A 252 -9.57 -17.42 -12.51
N THR A 253 -10.09 -16.90 -11.41
CA THR A 253 -11.19 -17.51 -10.67
C THR A 253 -12.41 -16.58 -10.61
N ASP A 254 -13.57 -17.16 -10.86
CA ASP A 254 -14.91 -16.58 -10.70
C ASP A 254 -15.66 -17.19 -9.51
N ARG A 255 -14.96 -18.03 -8.72
CA ARG A 255 -15.54 -18.76 -7.60
C ARG A 255 -15.91 -17.79 -6.48
N GLU A 256 -17.05 -18.04 -5.84
CA GLU A 256 -17.44 -17.34 -4.63
C GLU A 256 -16.33 -17.53 -3.57
N PRO A 257 -15.69 -16.45 -3.11
CA PRO A 257 -14.60 -16.54 -2.15
C PRO A 257 -15.06 -17.11 -0.80
N VAL A 258 -14.40 -18.16 -0.32
CA VAL A 258 -14.67 -18.72 1.02
C VAL A 258 -13.72 -18.17 2.08
N SER A 259 -12.46 -17.89 1.70
CA SER A 259 -11.37 -17.53 2.61
C SER A 259 -10.85 -16.10 2.45
N TYR A 260 -11.41 -15.33 1.53
CA TYR A 260 -11.02 -13.95 1.25
C TYR A 260 -12.22 -13.10 0.82
N LEU A 261 -12.03 -11.78 0.77
CA LEU A 261 -12.95 -10.84 0.16
C LEU A 261 -12.28 -10.22 -1.08
N PHE A 262 -12.99 -10.15 -2.19
CA PHE A 262 -12.60 -9.32 -3.33
C PHE A 262 -13.30 -7.96 -3.24
N ILE A 263 -12.52 -6.89 -3.36
CA ILE A 263 -12.97 -5.50 -3.25
C ILE A 263 -12.68 -4.81 -4.59
N PRO A 264 -13.66 -4.64 -5.48
CA PRO A 264 -13.45 -4.01 -6.77
C PRO A 264 -13.24 -2.48 -6.61
N LEU A 265 -12.34 -1.90 -7.40
CA LEU A 265 -12.06 -0.45 -7.40
C LEU A 265 -13.01 0.34 -8.31
N GLN A 266 -13.66 -0.34 -9.25
CA GLN A 266 -14.75 0.20 -10.06
C GLN A 266 -16.00 -0.59 -9.70
N ALA A 267 -17.12 0.09 -9.44
CA ALA A 267 -18.39 -0.60 -9.21
C ALA A 267 -18.73 -1.46 -10.43
N ALA A 268 -19.07 -2.72 -10.18
CA ALA A 268 -19.52 -3.68 -11.19
C ALA A 268 -20.75 -3.17 -11.96
#